data_AF-A0A0P9STM7-F1
#
_entry.id   AF-A0A0P9STM7-F1
#
_cell.length_a   1.000
_cell.length_b   1.000
_cell.length_c   1.000
_cell.angle_alpha   90.00
_cell.angle_beta   90.00
_cell.angle_gamma   90.00
#
_symmetry.space_group_name_H-M   'P 1'
#
loop_
_entity.id
_entity.type
_entity.pdbx_description
1 polymer ?
#
loop_
_entity_poly.entity_id
_entity_poly.type
_entity_poly.pdbx_seq_one_letter_code
_entity_poly.pdbx_strand_id
1 'polypeptide(L)'
;MCSTHWLSCMGSITYISCSSLTTSPPNGRIRSVTAELQHLLSTTSLKMRKVSFWSFCSSSGVDVRMAKPDDSSLQEHELFAVEAKAKKLLDEANAWGRFPTPVPDILDAAKLRVAPIAIHDVETFLAYVAQKTAAAGHRLKSALSKVLGVYDADEQFIHIDPTVTESKQTFLKLHETGHHRLPSHRQMFKFFQDCEQTLAPSIADLFEREANNFARFALFQGDSYKQHALDMANAIKTPMALAKQYGASIYASCREFVRTHDQACALFVLEPIQIHEDHELIALVRRIELSPAYVQKFGRPDDSFITLSHTLGRLLPKHGRRMVIDARVYIKDLNGTLYECLGEAFDTKHNVFLLVFPLRPAATFDFLLPK
;
A
#
# COMPACT_ATOMS: atom_id res chain seq x y z
N MET A 1 -11.09 51.80 -20.49
CA MET A 1 -12.57 51.62 -20.46
C MET A 1 -12.82 50.13 -20.48
N CYS A 2 -12.94 49.53 -19.29
CA CYS A 2 -14.21 49.01 -18.71
C CYS A 2 -14.72 47.75 -19.41
N SER A 3 -15.21 46.70 -18.76
CA SER A 3 -15.21 46.27 -17.35
C SER A 3 -16.04 44.98 -17.27
N THR A 4 -15.63 44.09 -16.36
CA THR A 4 -16.42 43.31 -15.38
C THR A 4 -17.48 42.25 -15.72
N HIS A 5 -17.62 41.37 -14.70
CA HIS A 5 -18.58 40.30 -14.39
C HIS A 5 -18.23 38.95 -15.05
N TRP A 6 -17.83 37.91 -14.30
CA TRP A 6 -18.56 37.30 -13.19
C TRP A 6 -17.67 36.89 -12.00
N LEU A 7 -18.15 37.18 -10.79
CA LEU A 7 -17.65 36.74 -9.50
C LEU A 7 -18.90 36.48 -8.63
N SER A 8 -19.10 35.27 -8.13
CA SER A 8 -19.74 34.99 -6.84
C SER A 8 -19.82 33.49 -6.59
N CYS A 9 -19.05 33.01 -5.61
CA CYS A 9 -19.47 32.09 -4.54
C CYS A 9 -18.23 31.70 -3.73
N MET A 10 -17.76 32.61 -2.88
CA MET A 10 -16.86 32.28 -1.76
C MET A 10 -17.65 32.49 -0.46
N GLY A 11 -17.86 31.39 0.27
CA GLY A 11 -18.43 31.37 1.60
C GLY A 11 -17.39 31.83 2.63
N SER A 12 -17.87 32.67 3.54
CA SER A 12 -17.15 33.44 4.56
C SER A 12 -16.25 32.62 5.48
N ILE A 13 -14.98 33.05 5.61
CA ILE A 13 -14.09 32.71 6.73
C ILE A 13 -14.06 33.91 7.67
N THR A 14 -14.54 33.70 8.90
CA THR A 14 -14.52 34.69 9.97
C THR A 14 -13.11 34.76 10.56
N TYR A 15 -12.42 35.88 10.35
CA TYR A 15 -11.15 36.20 11.00
C TYR A 15 -11.39 36.67 12.44
N ILE A 16 -10.74 36.03 13.41
CA ILE A 16 -10.59 36.59 14.77
C ILE A 16 -9.13 37.02 14.92
N SER A 17 -8.91 38.34 14.87
CA SER A 17 -7.64 38.98 15.23
C SER A 17 -7.57 39.10 16.75
N CYS A 18 -6.56 38.50 17.37
CA CYS A 18 -6.21 38.81 18.76
C CYS A 18 -5.04 39.80 18.74
N SER A 19 -5.37 41.08 18.90
CA SER A 19 -4.42 42.15 19.17
C SER A 19 -4.43 42.46 20.67
N SER A 20 -3.27 42.89 21.18
CA SER A 20 -2.99 43.49 22.49
C SER A 20 -2.78 42.55 23.69
N LEU A 21 -1.56 42.55 24.22
CA LEU A 21 -1.25 43.05 25.57
C LEU A 21 0.28 43.10 25.77
N THR A 22 0.83 44.29 25.55
CA THR A 22 2.15 44.72 26.02
C THR A 22 2.00 45.34 27.41
N THR A 23 2.66 44.78 28.42
CA THR A 23 3.03 45.50 29.65
C THR A 23 4.30 44.89 30.25
N SER A 24 5.42 45.63 30.16
CA SER A 24 6.58 45.48 31.05
C SER A 24 6.32 46.22 32.36
N PRO A 25 6.97 45.87 33.50
CA PRO A 25 8.08 46.70 34.00
C PRO A 25 9.10 45.91 34.88
N PRO A 26 9.97 46.51 35.72
CA PRO A 26 11.35 46.89 35.36
C PRO A 26 12.46 46.25 36.24
N ASN A 27 13.70 46.34 35.76
CA ASN A 27 15.00 46.30 36.48
C ASN A 27 15.29 45.16 37.49
N GLY A 28 16.27 44.31 37.16
CA GLY A 28 17.11 43.67 38.18
C GLY A 28 17.87 42.40 37.79
N ARG A 29 19.19 42.54 37.53
CA ARG A 29 20.27 41.54 37.64
C ARG A 29 20.24 40.29 36.75
N ILE A 30 21.22 40.27 35.85
CA ILE A 30 21.79 39.09 35.18
C ILE A 30 22.21 38.04 36.23
N ARG A 31 21.60 36.86 36.15
CA ARG A 31 22.09 35.60 36.75
C ARG A 31 22.02 34.51 35.69
N SER A 32 23.06 33.68 35.66
CA SER A 32 23.36 32.64 34.68
C SER A 32 22.25 31.60 34.53
N VAL A 33 21.71 31.46 33.31
CA VAL A 33 20.66 30.50 32.91
C VAL A 33 21.24 29.09 32.66
N THR A 34 22.25 28.68 33.42
CA THR A 34 22.91 27.37 33.24
C THR A 34 22.52 26.33 34.29
N ALA A 35 21.69 26.66 35.28
CA ALA A 35 21.27 25.71 36.33
C ALA A 35 19.78 25.33 36.30
N GLU A 36 18.89 26.13 35.69
CA GLU A 36 17.44 25.84 35.64
C GLU A 36 17.02 24.95 34.45
N LEU A 37 17.88 24.81 33.43
CA LEU A 37 17.64 23.90 32.30
C LEU A 37 18.00 22.44 32.61
N GLN A 38 18.78 22.15 33.65
CA GLN A 38 19.12 20.78 34.05
C GLN A 38 18.06 20.12 34.95
N HIS A 39 17.21 20.90 35.62
CA HIS A 39 16.13 20.35 36.47
C HIS A 39 14.81 20.14 35.71
N LEU A 40 14.63 20.78 34.54
CA LEU A 40 13.47 20.58 33.66
C LEU A 40 13.63 19.39 32.69
N LEU A 41 14.86 18.89 32.50
CA LEU A 41 15.17 17.76 31.63
C LEU A 41 15.25 16.41 32.38
N SER A 42 15.09 16.36 33.71
CA SER A 42 15.10 15.11 34.49
C SER A 42 13.72 14.58 34.87
N THR A 43 12.63 15.32 34.62
CA THR A 43 11.27 14.95 35.07
C THR A 43 10.25 14.76 33.95
N THR A 44 10.66 14.71 32.68
CA THR A 44 9.78 14.36 31.55
C THR A 44 10.34 13.22 30.71
N SER A 45 10.49 12.06 31.33
CA SER A 45 10.49 10.77 30.62
C SER A 45 9.04 10.43 30.21
N LEU A 46 8.50 11.18 29.24
CA LEU A 46 7.29 10.77 28.54
C LEU A 46 7.73 9.91 27.35
N LYS A 47 7.73 8.59 27.56
CA LYS A 47 7.62 7.63 26.46
C LYS A 47 6.42 8.01 25.61
N MET A 48 6.64 8.59 24.43
CA MET A 48 5.64 8.62 23.37
C MET A 48 5.41 7.18 22.89
N ARG A 49 4.61 6.43 23.67
CA ARG A 49 3.88 5.30 23.14
C ARG A 49 2.86 5.86 22.15
N LYS A 50 2.84 5.32 20.94
CA LYS A 50 1.69 5.39 20.03
C LYS A 50 0.42 5.22 20.85
N VAL A 51 -0.36 6.29 20.97
CA VAL A 51 -1.72 6.21 21.48
C VAL A 51 -2.53 5.60 20.34
N SER A 52 -2.55 4.27 20.30
CA SER A 52 -3.63 3.52 19.68
C SER A 52 -4.88 3.84 20.49
N PHE A 53 -5.67 4.80 20.02
CA PHE A 53 -7.06 4.89 20.42
C PHE A 53 -7.70 3.60 19.91
N TRP A 54 -8.19 2.76 20.81
CA TRP A 54 -9.27 1.78 20.69
C TRP A 54 -9.27 1.03 22.03
N SER A 55 -10.21 1.38 22.89
CA SER A 55 -10.68 0.48 23.93
C SER A 55 -12.12 0.85 24.25
N PHE A 56 -13.04 -0.01 23.83
CA PHE A 56 -14.24 -0.27 24.60
C PHE A 56 -14.50 -1.78 24.58
N CYS A 57 -14.94 -2.27 25.73
CA CYS A 57 -15.10 -3.66 26.11
C CYS A 57 -16.05 -4.43 25.16
N SER A 58 -15.66 -5.64 24.72
CA SER A 58 -16.61 -6.72 24.45
C SER A 58 -15.96 -8.07 24.75
N SER A 59 -16.65 -8.82 25.60
CA SER A 59 -16.47 -10.23 25.92
C SER A 59 -16.39 -11.10 24.67
N SER A 60 -15.54 -12.13 24.69
CA SER A 60 -15.60 -13.35 23.85
C SER A 60 -16.14 -13.12 22.43
N GLY A 61 -15.32 -12.52 21.58
CA GLY A 61 -15.61 -12.33 20.16
C GLY A 61 -14.30 -12.27 19.40
N VAL A 62 -14.24 -12.94 18.25
CA VAL A 62 -13.16 -12.78 17.27
C VAL A 62 -12.89 -11.29 17.10
N ASP A 63 -11.65 -10.83 17.29
CA ASP A 63 -11.22 -9.51 16.82
C ASP A 63 -11.31 -9.55 15.29
N VAL A 64 -12.50 -9.24 14.77
CA VAL A 64 -12.77 -9.18 13.33
C VAL A 64 -12.02 -7.97 12.81
N ARG A 65 -10.73 -8.17 12.53
CA ARG A 65 -9.98 -7.24 11.72
C ARG A 65 -10.68 -7.19 10.38
N MET A 66 -11.23 -6.02 10.07
CA MET A 66 -11.83 -5.79 8.76
C MET A 66 -10.80 -6.05 7.67
N ALA A 67 -11.26 -6.52 6.52
CA ALA A 67 -10.43 -6.68 5.33
C ALA A 67 -9.62 -5.39 5.09
N LYS A 68 -8.41 -5.53 4.57
CA LYS A 68 -7.57 -4.37 4.30
C LYS A 68 -8.30 -3.39 3.39
N PRO A 69 -8.17 -2.08 3.63
CA PRO A 69 -8.78 -1.09 2.76
C PRO A 69 -8.29 -1.27 1.33
N ASP A 70 -9.10 -0.81 0.40
CA ASP A 70 -8.74 -0.77 -1.01
C ASP A 70 -7.46 0.05 -1.18
N ASP A 71 -6.48 -0.55 -1.84
CA ASP A 71 -5.15 0.04 -2.08
C ASP A 71 -4.87 0.22 -3.57
N SER A 72 -5.87 0.02 -4.45
CA SER A 72 -5.63 -0.01 -5.89
C SER A 72 -6.77 0.46 -6.80
N SER A 73 -8.03 0.57 -6.38
CA SER A 73 -9.05 1.07 -7.33
C SER A 73 -8.81 2.54 -7.65
N LEU A 74 -8.96 2.91 -8.92
CA LEU A 74 -8.90 4.27 -9.41
C LEU A 74 -10.05 4.48 -10.40
N GLN A 75 -10.46 5.73 -10.61
CA GLN A 75 -11.31 6.06 -11.75
C GLN A 75 -10.54 5.79 -13.05
N GLU A 76 -11.25 5.49 -14.14
CA GLU A 76 -10.62 5.10 -15.41
C GLU A 76 -9.62 6.16 -15.93
N HIS A 77 -9.97 7.44 -15.81
CA HIS A 77 -9.10 8.54 -16.23
C HIS A 77 -7.86 8.71 -15.33
N GLU A 78 -7.98 8.46 -14.02
CA GLU A 78 -6.86 8.47 -13.07
C GLU A 78 -5.90 7.32 -13.40
N LEU A 79 -6.43 6.11 -13.59
CA LEU A 79 -5.65 4.93 -13.97
C LEU A 79 -4.90 5.16 -15.29
N PHE A 80 -5.60 5.63 -16.32
CA PHE A 80 -5.00 5.94 -17.62
C PHE A 80 -3.85 6.94 -17.50
N ALA A 81 -4.02 8.00 -16.71
CA ALA A 81 -2.98 9.00 -16.50
C ALA A 81 -1.76 8.41 -15.78
N VAL A 82 -1.98 7.60 -14.74
CA VAL A 82 -0.92 6.91 -13.98
C VAL A 82 -0.15 5.93 -14.89
N GLU A 83 -0.85 5.09 -15.63
CA GLU A 83 -0.26 4.08 -16.51
C GLU A 83 0.50 4.73 -17.67
N ALA A 84 0.01 5.83 -18.23
CA ALA A 84 0.74 6.59 -19.24
C ALA A 84 2.10 7.12 -18.72
N LYS A 85 2.19 7.51 -17.45
CA LYS A 85 3.46 7.92 -16.82
C LYS A 85 4.39 6.74 -16.58
N ALA A 86 3.86 5.62 -16.09
CA ALA A 86 4.64 4.41 -15.88
C ALA A 86 5.19 3.88 -17.21
N LYS A 87 4.36 3.82 -18.26
CA LYS A 87 4.76 3.45 -19.62
C LYS A 87 5.90 4.32 -20.14
N LYS A 88 5.76 5.64 -20.03
CA LYS A 88 6.81 6.58 -20.47
C LYS A 88 8.14 6.30 -19.76
N LEU A 89 8.11 6.04 -18.44
CA LEU A 89 9.33 5.75 -17.70
C LEU A 89 9.95 4.40 -18.12
N LEU A 90 9.14 3.38 -18.38
CA LEU A 90 9.64 2.10 -18.92
C LEU A 90 10.30 2.27 -20.30
N ASP A 91 9.74 3.14 -21.15
CA ASP A 91 10.33 3.52 -22.44
C ASP A 91 11.69 4.25 -22.23
N GLU A 92 11.75 5.24 -21.34
CA GLU A 92 12.96 6.00 -20.98
C GLU A 92 14.08 5.09 -20.42
N ALA A 93 13.70 4.07 -19.64
CA ALA A 93 14.62 3.10 -19.03
C ALA A 93 15.02 1.94 -19.96
N ASN A 94 14.41 1.84 -21.15
CA ASN A 94 14.52 0.66 -22.03
C ASN A 94 14.32 -0.65 -21.24
N ALA A 95 13.23 -0.70 -20.45
CA ALA A 95 12.97 -1.76 -19.48
C ALA A 95 12.07 -2.89 -20.00
N TRP A 96 11.35 -2.66 -21.10
CA TRP A 96 10.43 -3.63 -21.69
C TRP A 96 11.13 -4.93 -22.09
N GLY A 97 10.48 -6.07 -21.79
CA GLY A 97 10.96 -7.41 -22.15
C GLY A 97 12.19 -7.87 -21.36
N ARG A 98 12.63 -7.12 -20.34
CA ARG A 98 13.77 -7.48 -19.49
C ARG A 98 13.28 -8.01 -18.15
N PHE A 99 13.80 -9.16 -17.74
CA PHE A 99 13.31 -9.91 -16.58
C PHE A 99 14.46 -10.42 -15.70
N PRO A 100 14.37 -10.30 -14.35
CA PRO A 100 13.39 -9.52 -13.59
C PRO A 100 13.31 -8.06 -14.04
N THR A 101 12.19 -7.40 -13.78
CA THR A 101 12.00 -6.00 -14.19
C THR A 101 13.19 -5.16 -13.68
N PRO A 102 13.91 -4.44 -14.55
CA PRO A 102 15.19 -3.82 -14.20
C PRO A 102 14.96 -2.53 -13.39
N VAL A 103 14.61 -2.68 -12.11
CA VAL A 103 14.36 -1.55 -11.19
C VAL A 103 15.53 -0.56 -11.13
N PRO A 104 16.82 -0.97 -11.13
CA PRO A 104 17.93 -0.01 -11.14
C PRO A 104 17.85 0.96 -12.32
N ASP A 105 17.60 0.47 -13.53
CA ASP A 105 17.54 1.31 -14.73
C ASP A 105 16.31 2.22 -14.74
N ILE A 106 15.19 1.75 -14.16
CA ILE A 106 13.98 2.55 -13.96
C ILE A 106 14.25 3.71 -12.99
N LEU A 107 14.98 3.45 -11.90
CA LEU A 107 15.39 4.49 -10.94
C LEU A 107 16.35 5.49 -11.58
N ASP A 108 17.33 5.02 -12.34
CA ASP A 108 18.29 5.88 -13.04
C ASP A 108 17.58 6.77 -14.08
N ALA A 109 16.64 6.23 -14.86
CA ALA A 109 15.81 7.00 -15.78
C ALA A 109 14.93 8.04 -15.05
N ALA A 110 14.44 7.70 -13.86
CA ALA A 110 13.73 8.62 -12.98
C ALA A 110 14.64 9.63 -12.26
N LYS A 111 15.98 9.49 -12.38
CA LYS A 111 17.00 10.25 -11.63
C LYS A 111 16.86 10.10 -10.11
N LEU A 112 16.43 8.91 -9.66
CA LEU A 112 16.28 8.56 -8.26
C LEU A 112 17.44 7.68 -7.78
N ARG A 113 17.80 7.85 -6.52
CA ARG A 113 18.82 7.08 -5.82
C ARG A 113 18.24 6.55 -4.51
N VAL A 114 18.58 5.33 -4.14
CA VAL A 114 18.23 4.82 -2.82
C VAL A 114 19.16 5.47 -1.80
N ALA A 115 18.60 6.05 -0.75
CA ALA A 115 19.40 6.68 0.29
C ALA A 115 20.28 5.62 1.00
N PRO A 116 21.58 5.92 1.23
CA PRO A 116 22.51 4.98 1.86
C PRO A 116 22.24 4.77 3.35
N ILE A 117 21.47 5.66 3.98
CA ILE A 117 21.11 5.59 5.39
C ILE A 117 19.61 5.36 5.47
N ALA A 118 19.23 4.27 6.10
CA ALA A 118 17.83 4.04 6.38
C ALA A 118 17.41 4.95 7.54
N ILE A 119 16.47 5.85 7.29
CA ILE A 119 16.02 6.93 8.22
C ILE A 119 15.43 6.40 9.54
N HIS A 120 15.30 5.08 9.71
CA HIS A 120 14.82 4.51 10.98
C HIS A 120 15.75 4.79 12.18
N ASP A 121 16.97 5.25 11.94
CA ASP A 121 17.80 5.85 12.98
C ASP A 121 17.91 7.38 12.78
N VAL A 122 16.88 8.07 13.28
CA VAL A 122 16.81 9.54 13.31
C VAL A 122 18.04 10.13 14.01
N GLU A 123 18.60 9.43 14.99
CA GLU A 123 19.78 9.88 15.74
C GLU A 123 21.05 9.81 14.89
N THR A 124 21.23 8.71 14.15
CA THR A 124 22.33 8.57 13.17
C THR A 124 22.19 9.51 11.98
N PHE A 125 20.97 9.74 11.49
CA PHE A 125 20.71 10.73 10.44
C PHE A 125 21.01 12.16 10.93
N LEU A 126 20.51 12.52 12.11
CA LEU A 126 20.80 13.81 12.74
C LEU A 126 22.29 13.96 13.05
N ALA A 127 22.98 12.89 13.44
CA ALA A 127 24.43 12.89 13.68
C ALA A 127 25.22 13.06 12.37
N TYR A 128 24.84 12.38 11.29
CA TYR A 128 25.44 12.57 9.96
C TYR A 128 25.27 14.02 9.46
N VAL A 129 24.07 14.58 9.60
CA VAL A 129 23.80 15.97 9.22
C VAL A 129 24.53 16.94 10.15
N ALA A 130 24.55 16.69 11.47
CA ALA A 130 25.30 17.50 12.44
C ALA A 130 26.80 17.48 12.16
N GLN A 131 27.37 16.33 11.79
CA GLN A 131 28.79 16.20 11.46
C GLN A 131 29.15 16.97 10.19
N LYS A 132 28.26 17.01 9.18
CA LYS A 132 28.45 17.85 7.99
C LYS A 132 28.21 19.34 8.23
N THR A 133 27.40 19.70 9.22
CA THR A 133 27.02 21.10 9.52
C THR A 133 27.78 21.72 10.70
N ALA A 134 28.58 20.94 11.43
CA ALA A 134 29.43 21.40 12.54
C ALA A 134 30.48 22.45 12.14
N ALA A 135 30.68 22.71 10.85
CA ALA A 135 31.47 23.82 10.35
C ALA A 135 30.74 25.19 10.37
N ALA A 136 29.43 25.22 10.65
CA ALA A 136 28.60 26.44 10.60
C ALA A 136 27.76 26.60 11.88
N GLY A 137 28.37 27.18 12.91
CA GLY A 137 27.75 27.42 14.22
C GLY A 137 26.47 28.28 14.18
N HIS A 138 25.58 27.99 15.14
CA HIS A 138 24.36 28.73 15.54
C HIS A 138 23.27 29.02 14.50
N ARG A 139 23.45 28.73 13.21
CA ARG A 139 22.36 28.69 12.22
C ARG A 139 21.69 27.33 12.12
N LEU A 140 21.91 26.44 13.08
CA LEU A 140 21.65 25.01 12.92
C LEU A 140 20.21 24.66 12.54
N LYS A 141 19.18 25.32 13.09
CA LYS A 141 17.77 24.97 12.78
C LYS A 141 17.33 25.45 11.39
N SER A 142 17.64 26.70 11.01
CA SER A 142 17.31 27.20 9.67
C SER A 142 18.27 26.68 8.61
N ALA A 143 19.52 26.37 8.95
CA ALA A 143 20.46 25.68 8.09
C ALA A 143 20.14 24.19 7.99
N LEU A 144 19.59 23.53 9.02
CA LEU A 144 19.05 22.16 8.91
C LEU A 144 17.81 22.15 8.02
N SER A 145 16.84 23.04 8.24
CA SER A 145 15.67 23.14 7.35
C SER A 145 16.07 23.56 5.94
N LYS A 146 17.10 24.38 5.76
CA LYS A 146 17.64 24.72 4.43
C LYS A 146 18.52 23.64 3.84
N VAL A 147 19.28 22.88 4.62
CA VAL A 147 20.13 21.79 4.14
C VAL A 147 19.27 20.57 3.87
N LEU A 148 18.27 20.25 4.69
CA LEU A 148 17.23 19.27 4.40
C LEU A 148 16.39 19.73 3.21
N GLY A 149 15.95 20.99 3.18
CA GLY A 149 15.23 21.58 2.05
C GLY A 149 16.07 21.71 0.77
N VAL A 150 17.40 21.81 0.84
CA VAL A 150 18.33 21.79 -0.32
C VAL A 150 18.76 20.37 -0.69
N TYR A 151 18.85 19.46 0.28
CA TYR A 151 19.13 18.03 0.09
C TYR A 151 17.92 17.32 -0.50
N ASP A 152 16.73 17.82 -0.21
CA ASP A 152 15.44 17.38 -0.77
C ASP A 152 14.91 18.32 -1.87
N ALA A 153 15.55 19.46 -2.14
CA ALA A 153 15.11 20.39 -3.19
C ALA A 153 15.00 19.72 -4.58
N ASP A 154 15.83 18.71 -4.81
CA ASP A 154 15.85 17.94 -6.04
C ASP A 154 15.02 16.63 -5.96
N GLU A 155 14.52 16.24 -4.78
CA GLU A 155 13.69 15.03 -4.52
C GLU A 155 14.27 13.75 -5.15
N GLN A 156 15.61 13.62 -5.17
CA GLN A 156 16.31 12.53 -5.88
C GLN A 156 16.55 11.30 -5.02
N PHE A 157 16.21 11.30 -3.74
CA PHE A 157 16.47 10.18 -2.83
C PHE A 157 15.18 9.50 -2.37
N ILE A 158 15.16 8.16 -2.43
CA ILE A 158 14.08 7.34 -1.89
C ILE A 158 14.60 6.50 -0.72
N HIS A 159 13.74 6.29 0.27
CA HIS A 159 14.08 5.55 1.48
C HIS A 159 13.41 4.19 1.46
N ILE A 160 14.21 3.12 1.52
CA ILE A 160 13.73 1.74 1.48
C ILE A 160 14.23 1.03 2.73
N ASP A 161 13.33 0.35 3.43
CA ASP A 161 13.69 -0.51 4.55
C ASP A 161 14.48 -1.73 4.02
N PRO A 162 15.76 -1.90 4.38
CA PRO A 162 16.58 -3.02 3.91
C PRO A 162 16.21 -4.35 4.56
N THR A 163 15.40 -4.34 5.64
CA THR A 163 15.05 -5.56 6.39
C THR A 163 13.92 -6.35 5.75
N VAL A 164 13.17 -5.75 4.83
CA VAL A 164 12.11 -6.44 4.08
C VAL A 164 12.68 -7.26 2.93
N THR A 165 11.91 -8.23 2.46
CA THR A 165 12.30 -9.09 1.34
C THR A 165 12.64 -8.30 0.08
N GLU A 166 13.53 -8.82 -0.76
CA GLU A 166 13.94 -8.18 -2.01
C GLU A 166 12.75 -7.83 -2.91
N SER A 167 11.80 -8.74 -3.09
CA SER A 167 10.57 -8.48 -3.87
C SER A 167 9.71 -7.35 -3.28
N LYS A 168 9.70 -7.18 -1.95
CA LYS A 168 9.01 -6.05 -1.31
C LYS A 168 9.80 -4.76 -1.50
N GLN A 169 11.14 -4.79 -1.43
CA GLN A 169 11.97 -3.64 -1.75
C GLN A 169 11.79 -3.20 -3.21
N THR A 170 11.70 -4.14 -4.15
CA THR A 170 11.39 -3.90 -5.57
C THR A 170 10.09 -3.12 -5.73
N PHE A 171 9.01 -3.58 -5.10
CA PHE A 171 7.73 -2.89 -5.17
C PHE A 171 7.80 -1.49 -4.53
N LEU A 172 8.40 -1.37 -3.34
CA LEU A 172 8.55 -0.09 -2.65
C LEU A 172 9.34 0.92 -3.49
N LYS A 173 10.45 0.52 -4.12
CA LYS A 173 11.23 1.40 -5.00
C LYS A 173 10.38 1.96 -6.14
N LEU A 174 9.57 1.12 -6.77
CA LEU A 174 8.68 1.53 -7.86
C LEU A 174 7.51 2.39 -7.36
N HIS A 175 7.01 2.15 -6.15
CA HIS A 175 5.98 2.96 -5.49
C HIS A 175 6.50 4.38 -5.19
N GLU A 176 7.67 4.51 -4.57
CA GLU A 176 8.32 5.81 -4.35
C GLU A 176 8.61 6.52 -5.69
N THR A 177 8.97 5.76 -6.73
CA THR A 177 9.13 6.30 -8.08
C THR A 177 7.82 6.86 -8.64
N GLY A 178 6.69 6.20 -8.34
CA GLY A 178 5.36 6.72 -8.65
C GLY A 178 5.11 8.07 -8.01
N HIS A 179 5.37 8.21 -6.71
CA HIS A 179 5.27 9.51 -6.03
C HIS A 179 6.16 10.59 -6.66
N HIS A 180 7.36 10.24 -7.09
CA HIS A 180 8.26 11.19 -7.75
C HIS A 180 7.79 11.61 -9.15
N ARG A 181 7.24 10.67 -9.94
CA ARG A 181 6.93 10.88 -11.37
C ARG A 181 5.54 11.45 -11.64
N LEU A 182 4.60 11.28 -10.71
CA LEU A 182 3.26 11.82 -10.82
C LEU A 182 3.25 13.33 -10.47
N PRO A 183 2.90 14.23 -11.42
CA PRO A 183 3.02 15.67 -11.21
C PRO A 183 2.24 16.20 -10.00
N SER A 184 1.03 15.67 -9.78
CA SER A 184 0.16 16.05 -8.67
C SER A 184 0.81 15.74 -7.32
N HIS A 185 1.49 14.61 -7.20
CA HIS A 185 2.19 14.23 -5.97
C HIS A 185 3.36 15.20 -5.72
N ARG A 186 4.20 15.39 -6.73
CA ARG A 186 5.40 16.23 -6.65
C ARG A 186 5.11 17.69 -6.32
N GLN A 187 4.13 18.30 -7.01
CA GLN A 187 3.77 19.69 -6.74
C GLN A 187 3.27 19.86 -5.30
N MET A 188 2.47 18.89 -4.85
CA MET A 188 1.87 18.93 -3.53
C MET A 188 2.90 18.76 -2.41
N PHE A 189 3.87 17.85 -2.56
CA PHE A 189 4.99 17.73 -1.61
C PHE A 189 5.77 19.05 -1.48
N LYS A 190 6.06 19.73 -2.59
CA LYS A 190 6.72 21.05 -2.57
C LYS A 190 5.92 22.12 -1.84
N PHE A 191 4.60 22.18 -2.05
CA PHE A 191 3.75 23.15 -1.35
C PHE A 191 3.65 22.89 0.16
N PHE A 192 3.66 21.62 0.60
CA PHE A 192 3.58 21.27 2.02
C PHE A 192 4.91 21.34 2.77
N GLN A 193 6.06 21.25 2.09
CA GLN A 193 7.35 21.50 2.75
C GLN A 193 7.46 22.93 3.33
N ASP A 194 6.70 23.87 2.76
CA ASP A 194 6.71 25.28 3.13
C ASP A 194 5.58 25.69 4.11
N CYS A 195 4.73 24.77 4.57
CA CYS A 195 3.64 25.10 5.51
C CYS A 195 3.34 23.99 6.54
N GLU A 196 2.74 24.36 7.69
CA GLU A 196 2.33 23.41 8.74
C GLU A 196 1.05 22.61 8.42
N GLN A 197 0.54 22.71 7.19
CA GLN A 197 -0.68 22.02 6.78
C GLN A 197 -0.39 20.58 6.35
N THR A 198 -1.39 19.71 6.46
CA THR A 198 -1.32 18.32 6.01
C THR A 198 -2.37 18.05 4.94
N LEU A 199 -2.12 17.07 4.09
CA LEU A 199 -3.09 16.62 3.10
C LEU A 199 -4.38 16.12 3.76
N ALA A 200 -5.51 16.41 3.14
CA ALA A 200 -6.77 15.78 3.51
C ALA A 200 -6.62 14.24 3.37
N PRO A 201 -7.10 13.43 4.34
CA PRO A 201 -6.89 11.98 4.33
C PRO A 201 -7.32 11.27 3.04
N SER A 202 -8.39 11.74 2.39
CA SER A 202 -8.87 11.20 1.12
C SER A 202 -7.94 11.45 -0.07
N ILE A 203 -7.20 12.57 -0.05
CA ILE A 203 -6.21 12.90 -1.10
C ILE A 203 -4.93 12.11 -0.88
N ALA A 204 -4.49 11.98 0.37
CA ALA A 204 -3.37 11.11 0.70
C ALA A 204 -3.66 9.66 0.28
N ASP A 205 -4.85 9.14 0.60
CA ASP A 205 -5.29 7.80 0.17
C ASP A 205 -5.29 7.65 -1.37
N LEU A 206 -5.78 8.65 -2.11
CA LEU A 206 -5.73 8.64 -3.57
C LEU A 206 -4.28 8.56 -4.08
N PHE A 207 -3.37 9.37 -3.54
CA PHE A 207 -1.96 9.35 -3.94
C PHE A 207 -1.31 7.99 -3.69
N GLU A 208 -1.59 7.35 -2.55
CA GLU A 208 -1.12 5.99 -2.27
C GLU A 208 -1.63 4.98 -3.31
N ARG A 209 -2.92 5.08 -3.70
CA ARG A 209 -3.52 4.22 -4.74
C ARG A 209 -2.92 4.48 -6.13
N GLU A 210 -2.65 5.73 -6.47
CA GLU A 210 -1.97 6.11 -7.73
C GLU A 210 -0.54 5.57 -7.78
N ALA A 211 0.23 5.72 -6.70
CA ALA A 211 1.59 5.18 -6.60
C ALA A 211 1.62 3.65 -6.64
N ASN A 212 0.65 2.98 -6.00
CA ASN A 212 0.51 1.52 -6.09
C ASN A 212 0.23 1.05 -7.53
N ASN A 213 -0.62 1.76 -8.28
CA ASN A 213 -0.90 1.43 -9.68
C ASN A 213 0.31 1.72 -10.59
N PHE A 214 1.05 2.80 -10.34
CA PHE A 214 2.30 3.07 -11.03
C PHE A 214 3.30 1.91 -10.82
N ALA A 215 3.49 1.51 -9.55
CA ALA A 215 4.42 0.45 -9.19
C ALA A 215 4.03 -0.89 -9.81
N ARG A 216 2.74 -1.22 -9.76
CA ARG A 216 2.15 -2.41 -10.41
C ARG A 216 2.44 -2.40 -11.91
N PHE A 217 2.07 -1.34 -12.61
CA PHE A 217 2.23 -1.23 -14.06
C PHE A 217 3.71 -1.34 -14.47
N ALA A 218 4.60 -0.64 -13.75
CA ALA A 218 6.04 -0.70 -14.00
C ALA A 218 6.60 -2.10 -13.73
N LEU A 219 6.26 -2.71 -12.59
CA LEU A 219 6.74 -4.03 -12.18
C LEU A 219 6.32 -5.11 -13.17
N PHE A 220 5.07 -5.10 -13.62
CA PHE A 220 4.49 -6.11 -14.49
C PHE A 220 4.55 -5.75 -15.97
N GLN A 221 5.18 -4.62 -16.30
CA GLN A 221 5.40 -4.14 -17.66
C GLN A 221 4.09 -4.13 -18.46
N GLY A 222 3.12 -3.37 -17.97
CA GLY A 222 1.78 -3.26 -18.58
C GLY A 222 1.14 -4.62 -18.84
N ASP A 223 0.75 -4.88 -20.08
CA ASP A 223 0.08 -6.13 -20.48
C ASP A 223 1.03 -7.33 -20.59
N SER A 224 2.35 -7.15 -20.47
CA SER A 224 3.33 -8.25 -20.66
C SER A 224 3.06 -9.41 -19.71
N TYR A 225 2.70 -9.12 -18.45
CA TYR A 225 2.39 -10.14 -17.47
C TYR A 225 1.17 -10.97 -17.90
N LYS A 226 0.10 -10.29 -18.34
CA LYS A 226 -1.10 -10.93 -18.87
C LYS A 226 -0.76 -11.80 -20.07
N GLN A 227 0.02 -11.29 -21.03
CA GLN A 227 0.41 -12.05 -22.23
C GLN A 227 1.19 -13.31 -21.88
N HIS A 228 2.15 -13.24 -20.94
CA HIS A 228 2.87 -14.43 -20.49
C HIS A 228 1.97 -15.44 -19.75
N ALA A 229 0.96 -14.94 -19.04
CA ALA A 229 0.01 -15.79 -18.34
C ALA A 229 -0.93 -16.57 -19.27
N LEU A 230 -1.21 -16.05 -20.49
CA LEU A 230 -2.10 -16.70 -21.47
C LEU A 230 -1.56 -18.06 -21.94
N ASP A 231 -0.24 -18.22 -22.01
CA ASP A 231 0.41 -19.47 -22.42
C ASP A 231 0.57 -20.48 -21.27
N MET A 232 0.06 -20.15 -20.08
CA MET A 232 0.23 -20.92 -18.86
C MET A 232 -1.10 -21.50 -18.37
N ALA A 233 -1.02 -22.51 -17.49
CA ALA A 233 -2.20 -23.14 -16.92
C ALA A 233 -2.96 -22.20 -15.98
N ASN A 234 -4.28 -22.36 -15.89
CA ASN A 234 -5.12 -21.70 -14.88
C ASN A 234 -4.97 -22.36 -13.50
N ALA A 235 -3.82 -22.15 -12.87
CA ALA A 235 -3.42 -22.76 -11.61
C ALA A 235 -2.61 -21.78 -10.74
N ILE A 236 -2.62 -21.93 -9.41
CA ILE A 236 -1.89 -21.07 -8.46
C ILE A 236 -0.38 -21.08 -8.71
N LYS A 237 0.15 -22.16 -9.30
CA LYS A 237 1.56 -22.25 -9.69
C LYS A 237 1.96 -21.25 -10.77
N THR A 238 1.02 -20.81 -11.61
CA THR A 238 1.27 -19.84 -12.68
C THR A 238 1.71 -18.48 -12.14
N PRO A 239 0.93 -17.79 -11.28
CA PRO A 239 1.40 -16.55 -10.68
C PRO A 239 2.62 -16.75 -9.78
N MET A 240 2.86 -17.93 -9.19
CA MET A 240 4.09 -18.21 -8.44
C MET A 240 5.34 -18.23 -9.35
N ALA A 241 5.23 -18.85 -10.53
CA ALA A 241 6.32 -18.89 -11.51
C ALA A 241 6.57 -17.50 -12.11
N LEU A 242 5.52 -16.77 -12.48
CA LEU A 242 5.62 -15.41 -12.99
C LEU A 242 6.17 -14.43 -11.92
N ALA A 243 5.88 -14.65 -10.63
CA ALA A 243 6.45 -13.84 -9.55
C ALA A 243 7.99 -13.86 -9.60
N LYS A 244 8.57 -15.06 -9.78
CA LYS A 244 10.02 -15.23 -9.92
C LYS A 244 10.55 -14.54 -11.17
N GLN A 245 9.85 -14.67 -12.30
CA GLN A 245 10.26 -14.06 -13.56
C GLN A 245 10.30 -12.53 -13.47
N TYR A 246 9.27 -11.90 -12.91
CA TYR A 246 9.15 -10.44 -12.83
C TYR A 246 9.90 -9.83 -11.64
N GLY A 247 10.38 -10.63 -10.68
CA GLY A 247 10.98 -10.13 -9.43
C GLY A 247 9.93 -9.63 -8.43
N ALA A 248 8.69 -10.11 -8.56
CA ALA A 248 7.56 -9.74 -7.72
C ALA A 248 7.42 -10.68 -6.52
N SER A 249 6.66 -10.25 -5.52
CA SER A 249 6.20 -11.16 -4.46
C SER A 249 5.08 -12.05 -5.01
N ILE A 250 4.92 -13.26 -4.44
CA ILE A 250 3.78 -14.14 -4.78
C ILE A 250 2.45 -13.41 -4.55
N TYR A 251 2.36 -12.62 -3.48
CA TYR A 251 1.19 -11.80 -3.19
C TYR A 251 0.85 -10.83 -4.33
N ALA A 252 1.82 -10.04 -4.80
CA ALA A 252 1.60 -9.08 -5.88
C ALA A 252 1.27 -9.80 -7.20
N SER A 253 1.97 -10.90 -7.49
CA SER A 253 1.81 -11.69 -8.70
C SER A 253 0.44 -12.37 -8.80
N CYS A 254 -0.04 -12.97 -7.71
CA CYS A 254 -1.38 -13.57 -7.66
C CYS A 254 -2.47 -12.50 -7.87
N ARG A 255 -2.32 -11.31 -7.26
CA ARG A 255 -3.26 -10.20 -7.47
C ARG A 255 -3.28 -9.76 -8.93
N GLU A 256 -2.10 -9.57 -9.53
CA GLU A 256 -2.00 -9.13 -10.92
C GLU A 256 -2.57 -10.16 -11.88
N PHE A 257 -2.31 -11.44 -11.62
CA PHE A 257 -2.85 -12.55 -12.40
C PHE A 257 -4.37 -12.52 -12.44
N VAL A 258 -5.05 -12.37 -11.30
CA VAL A 258 -6.52 -12.31 -11.28
C VAL A 258 -7.05 -10.99 -11.85
N ARG A 259 -6.44 -9.86 -11.50
CA ARG A 259 -6.87 -8.53 -11.97
C ARG A 259 -6.88 -8.41 -13.49
N THR A 260 -5.90 -9.02 -14.16
CA THR A 260 -5.71 -8.92 -15.62
C THR A 260 -6.25 -10.13 -16.38
N HIS A 261 -6.81 -11.13 -15.68
CA HIS A 261 -7.29 -12.35 -16.30
C HIS A 261 -8.54 -12.12 -17.14
N ASP A 262 -8.58 -12.71 -18.34
CA ASP A 262 -9.73 -12.59 -19.25
C ASP A 262 -10.90 -13.48 -18.83
N GLN A 263 -10.61 -14.65 -18.25
CA GLN A 263 -11.64 -15.55 -17.74
C GLN A 263 -12.08 -15.15 -16.33
N ALA A 264 -13.30 -15.52 -15.96
CA ALA A 264 -13.77 -15.32 -14.60
C ALA A 264 -12.89 -16.12 -13.62
N CYS A 265 -12.26 -15.43 -12.68
CA CYS A 265 -11.57 -15.99 -11.54
C CYS A 265 -11.53 -15.01 -10.36
N ALA A 266 -11.34 -15.56 -9.17
CA ALA A 266 -11.23 -14.84 -7.90
C ALA A 266 -10.03 -15.33 -7.09
N LEU A 267 -9.38 -14.41 -6.39
CA LEU A 267 -8.34 -14.70 -5.40
C LEU A 267 -8.77 -14.17 -4.04
N PHE A 268 -8.90 -15.07 -3.08
CA PHE A 268 -9.02 -14.72 -1.68
C PHE A 268 -7.64 -14.78 -1.04
N VAL A 269 -7.19 -13.66 -0.49
CA VAL A 269 -6.00 -13.61 0.36
C VAL A 269 -6.49 -13.59 1.80
N LEU A 270 -6.05 -14.57 2.57
CA LEU A 270 -6.39 -14.72 3.97
C LEU A 270 -5.18 -14.37 4.86
N GLU A 271 -5.47 -13.95 6.09
CA GLU A 271 -4.49 -13.99 7.18
C GLU A 271 -4.15 -15.46 7.52
N PRO A 272 -3.03 -15.73 8.23
CA PRO A 272 -2.69 -17.08 8.66
C PRO A 272 -3.84 -17.75 9.42
N ILE A 273 -4.05 -19.05 9.16
CA ILE A 273 -5.15 -19.83 9.75
C ILE A 273 -4.98 -19.89 11.26
N GLN A 274 -6.09 -19.68 11.97
CA GLN A 274 -6.17 -19.75 13.42
C GLN A 274 -7.14 -20.86 13.83
N ILE A 275 -6.95 -21.39 15.04
CA ILE A 275 -7.89 -22.32 15.67
C ILE A 275 -8.68 -21.50 16.69
N HIS A 276 -10.00 -21.40 16.52
CA HIS A 276 -10.89 -20.73 17.47
C HIS A 276 -11.13 -21.61 18.72
N GLU A 277 -11.72 -21.03 19.76
CA GLU A 277 -11.99 -21.71 21.05
C GLU A 277 -12.81 -23.00 20.89
N ASP A 278 -13.70 -23.05 19.89
CA ASP A 278 -14.53 -24.22 19.56
C ASP A 278 -13.81 -25.27 18.68
N HIS A 279 -12.48 -25.20 18.58
CA HIS A 279 -11.64 -26.01 17.69
C HIS A 279 -11.96 -25.85 16.18
N GLU A 280 -12.69 -24.81 15.79
CA GLU A 280 -12.96 -24.51 14.39
C GLU A 280 -11.75 -23.80 13.75
N LEU A 281 -11.36 -24.24 12.55
CA LEU A 281 -10.37 -23.51 11.74
C LEU A 281 -11.03 -22.28 11.13
N ILE A 282 -10.47 -21.11 11.42
CA ILE A 282 -10.89 -19.82 10.90
C ILE A 282 -9.71 -19.10 10.24
N ALA A 283 -9.97 -18.48 9.09
CA ALA A 283 -9.00 -17.65 8.41
C ALA A 283 -9.67 -16.32 8.00
N LEU A 284 -9.20 -15.21 8.57
CA LEU A 284 -9.75 -13.89 8.27
C LEU A 284 -9.42 -13.50 6.83
N VAL A 285 -10.39 -12.92 6.13
CA VAL A 285 -10.19 -12.43 4.76
C VAL A 285 -9.42 -11.12 4.84
N ARG A 286 -8.20 -11.12 4.31
CA ARG A 286 -7.36 -9.92 4.21
C ARG A 286 -7.73 -9.09 2.99
N ARG A 287 -7.96 -9.74 1.84
CA ARG A 287 -8.29 -9.09 0.57
C ARG A 287 -8.97 -10.07 -0.38
N ILE A 288 -9.87 -9.55 -1.21
CA ILE A 288 -10.45 -10.27 -2.33
C ILE A 288 -10.06 -9.53 -3.61
N GLU A 289 -9.40 -10.23 -4.53
CA GLU A 289 -9.09 -9.73 -5.88
C GLU A 289 -9.94 -10.50 -6.89
N LEU A 290 -10.52 -9.79 -7.86
CA LEU A 290 -11.50 -10.35 -8.79
C LEU A 290 -11.14 -9.93 -10.22
N SER A 291 -11.23 -10.86 -11.16
CA SER A 291 -11.19 -10.53 -12.58
C SER A 291 -12.43 -9.73 -13.00
N PRO A 292 -12.36 -8.90 -14.05
CA PRO A 292 -13.52 -8.17 -14.57
C PRO A 292 -14.70 -9.10 -14.91
N ALA A 293 -14.42 -10.24 -15.55
CA ALA A 293 -15.44 -11.24 -15.90
C ALA A 293 -16.09 -11.87 -14.67
N TYR A 294 -15.35 -12.06 -13.57
CA TYR A 294 -15.93 -12.55 -12.32
C TYR A 294 -16.88 -11.52 -11.72
N VAL A 295 -16.49 -10.25 -11.64
CA VAL A 295 -17.35 -9.19 -11.11
C VAL A 295 -18.66 -9.10 -11.89
N GLN A 296 -18.59 -9.15 -13.22
CA GLN A 296 -19.78 -9.08 -14.08
C GLN A 296 -20.74 -10.27 -13.87
N LYS A 297 -20.22 -11.46 -13.60
CA LYS A 297 -21.01 -12.69 -13.54
C LYS A 297 -21.45 -13.06 -12.13
N PHE A 298 -20.57 -12.94 -11.15
CA PHE A 298 -20.75 -13.40 -9.77
C PHE A 298 -20.86 -12.25 -8.76
N GLY A 299 -20.56 -11.02 -9.16
CA GLY A 299 -20.53 -9.87 -8.26
C GLY A 299 -19.28 -9.84 -7.37
N ARG A 300 -19.33 -8.99 -6.34
CA ARG A 300 -18.26 -8.85 -5.35
C ARG A 300 -18.67 -9.56 -4.05
N PRO A 301 -17.91 -10.57 -3.58
CA PRO A 301 -18.16 -11.15 -2.27
C PRO A 301 -17.80 -10.16 -1.16
N ASP A 302 -18.48 -10.27 -0.02
CA ASP A 302 -18.26 -9.49 1.20
C ASP A 302 -17.74 -10.36 2.38
N ASP A 303 -17.23 -11.56 2.05
CA ASP A 303 -16.68 -12.50 3.03
C ASP A 303 -15.61 -11.85 3.92
N SER A 304 -15.82 -11.91 5.23
CA SER A 304 -14.88 -11.39 6.23
C SER A 304 -13.96 -12.46 6.81
N PHE A 305 -14.37 -13.74 6.73
CA PHE A 305 -13.59 -14.88 7.18
C PHE A 305 -14.06 -16.15 6.47
N ILE A 306 -13.19 -17.16 6.43
CA ILE A 306 -13.45 -18.48 5.86
C ILE A 306 -13.28 -19.52 6.97
N THR A 307 -14.31 -20.32 7.20
CA THR A 307 -14.27 -21.50 8.08
C THR A 307 -14.39 -22.79 7.27
N LEU A 308 -14.39 -23.94 7.96
CA LEU A 308 -14.61 -25.24 7.31
C LEU A 308 -16.02 -25.43 6.77
N SER A 309 -17.01 -24.73 7.33
CA SER A 309 -18.41 -24.77 6.88
C SER A 309 -18.70 -23.80 5.73
N HIS A 310 -17.80 -22.85 5.47
CA HIS A 310 -17.87 -21.94 4.34
C HIS A 310 -17.76 -22.69 2.99
N THR A 311 -18.32 -22.14 1.90
CA THR A 311 -18.23 -22.78 0.57
C THR A 311 -16.78 -22.98 0.10
N LEU A 312 -15.89 -22.06 0.48
CA LEU A 312 -14.45 -22.14 0.22
C LEU A 312 -13.66 -22.93 1.28
N GLY A 313 -14.33 -23.44 2.33
CA GLY A 313 -13.68 -24.11 3.45
C GLY A 313 -12.88 -25.36 3.06
N ARG A 314 -13.23 -26.00 1.94
CA ARG A 314 -12.47 -27.13 1.35
C ARG A 314 -11.07 -26.71 0.85
N LEU A 315 -10.86 -25.43 0.56
CA LEU A 315 -9.58 -24.90 0.09
C LEU A 315 -8.62 -24.58 1.22
N LEU A 316 -9.10 -24.46 2.47
CA LEU A 316 -8.22 -24.20 3.61
C LEU A 316 -7.21 -25.33 3.77
N PRO A 317 -5.89 -25.07 3.64
CA PRO A 317 -4.88 -26.11 3.84
C PRO A 317 -4.92 -26.64 5.28
N LYS A 318 -4.89 -27.97 5.43
CA LYS A 318 -5.04 -28.66 6.73
C LYS A 318 -3.80 -29.50 7.06
N HIS A 319 -3.60 -29.76 8.35
CA HIS A 319 -2.58 -30.70 8.86
C HIS A 319 -1.15 -30.43 8.34
N GLY A 320 -0.76 -29.15 8.29
CA GLY A 320 0.57 -28.74 7.83
C GLY A 320 0.79 -28.83 6.31
N ARG A 321 -0.25 -29.17 5.52
CA ARG A 321 -0.16 -29.08 4.06
C ARG A 321 -0.05 -27.63 3.64
N ARG A 322 0.84 -27.37 2.70
CA ARG A 322 1.00 -26.03 2.10
C ARG A 322 0.18 -25.79 0.85
N MET A 323 -0.30 -26.85 0.20
CA MET A 323 -1.01 -26.74 -1.07
C MET A 323 -2.31 -27.54 -1.00
N VAL A 324 -3.35 -26.98 -1.61
CA VAL A 324 -4.55 -27.69 -2.04
C VAL A 324 -4.63 -27.51 -3.54
N ILE A 325 -4.85 -28.59 -4.27
CA ILE A 325 -4.89 -28.61 -5.73
C ILE A 325 -6.14 -29.37 -6.16
N ASP A 326 -6.74 -28.96 -7.27
CA ASP A 326 -7.91 -29.58 -7.88
C ASP A 326 -9.13 -29.78 -6.96
N ALA A 327 -9.32 -28.90 -5.98
CA ALA A 327 -10.48 -28.98 -5.10
C ALA A 327 -11.73 -28.41 -5.78
N ARG A 328 -12.87 -29.09 -5.64
CA ARG A 328 -14.16 -28.60 -6.11
C ARG A 328 -14.84 -27.77 -5.03
N VAL A 329 -15.24 -26.55 -5.38
CA VAL A 329 -16.08 -25.65 -4.58
C VAL A 329 -17.22 -25.14 -5.43
N TYR A 330 -18.25 -24.55 -4.80
CA TYR A 330 -19.46 -24.15 -5.50
C TYR A 330 -19.83 -22.70 -5.19
N ILE A 331 -20.01 -21.89 -6.22
CA ILE A 331 -20.33 -20.45 -6.09
C ILE A 331 -21.55 -20.12 -6.92
N LYS A 332 -22.48 -19.35 -6.36
CA LYS A 332 -23.65 -18.85 -7.08
C LYS A 332 -23.29 -17.60 -7.88
N ASP A 333 -23.75 -17.54 -9.11
CA ASP A 333 -23.70 -16.30 -9.91
C ASP A 333 -24.81 -15.31 -9.48
N LEU A 334 -24.82 -14.11 -10.08
CA LEU A 334 -25.82 -13.08 -9.77
C LEU A 334 -27.26 -13.49 -10.09
N ASN A 335 -27.46 -14.51 -10.93
CA ASN A 335 -28.77 -15.05 -11.26
C ASN A 335 -29.17 -16.22 -10.33
N GLY A 336 -28.34 -16.55 -9.34
CA GLY A 336 -28.55 -17.65 -8.41
C GLY A 336 -28.18 -19.03 -8.98
N THR A 337 -27.61 -19.11 -10.19
CA THR A 337 -27.15 -20.37 -10.77
C THR A 337 -25.88 -20.81 -10.05
N LEU A 338 -25.86 -22.05 -9.58
CA LEU A 338 -24.72 -22.60 -8.87
C LEU A 338 -23.70 -23.14 -9.87
N TYR A 339 -22.43 -22.74 -9.74
CA TYR A 339 -21.33 -23.19 -10.58
C TYR A 339 -20.42 -24.14 -9.82
N GLU A 340 -19.97 -25.20 -10.49
CA GLU A 340 -18.80 -25.97 -10.09
C GLU A 340 -17.54 -25.13 -10.40
N CYS A 341 -16.69 -24.95 -9.40
CA CYS A 341 -15.44 -24.21 -9.51
C CYS A 341 -14.24 -25.12 -9.21
N LEU A 342 -13.15 -24.92 -9.95
CA LEU A 342 -11.83 -25.40 -9.60
C LEU A 342 -11.22 -24.43 -8.59
N GLY A 343 -10.82 -24.93 -7.44
CA GLY A 343 -10.11 -24.16 -6.43
C GLY A 343 -8.75 -24.77 -6.12
N GLU A 344 -7.75 -23.89 -5.99
CA GLU A 344 -6.43 -24.21 -5.51
C GLU A 344 -6.06 -23.29 -4.35
N ALA A 345 -5.20 -23.76 -3.46
CA ALA A 345 -4.69 -22.96 -2.36
C ALA A 345 -3.20 -23.11 -2.15
N PHE A 346 -2.58 -22.04 -1.66
CA PHE A 346 -1.18 -22.02 -1.25
C PHE A 346 -1.00 -21.29 0.08
N ASP A 347 -0.42 -21.97 1.05
CA ASP A 347 -0.08 -21.46 2.37
C ASP A 347 1.38 -20.97 2.43
N THR A 348 1.52 -19.74 2.90
CA THR A 348 2.80 -19.09 3.18
C THR A 348 2.84 -18.68 4.65
N LYS A 349 4.03 -18.33 5.14
CA LYS A 349 4.20 -17.81 6.50
C LYS A 349 3.30 -16.59 6.82
N HIS A 350 2.93 -15.81 5.81
CA HIS A 350 2.26 -14.52 6.00
C HIS A 350 0.80 -14.51 5.56
N ASN A 351 0.43 -15.35 4.59
CA ASN A 351 -0.89 -15.36 3.97
C ASN A 351 -1.23 -16.73 3.40
N VAL A 352 -2.52 -17.04 3.35
CA VAL A 352 -3.08 -18.14 2.57
C VAL A 352 -3.75 -17.57 1.32
N PHE A 353 -3.43 -18.12 0.15
CA PHE A 353 -4.03 -17.74 -1.12
C PHE A 353 -5.02 -18.82 -1.53
N LEU A 354 -6.28 -18.46 -1.81
CA LEU A 354 -7.26 -19.33 -2.45
C LEU A 354 -7.58 -18.77 -3.84
N LEU A 355 -7.20 -19.48 -4.89
CA LEU A 355 -7.51 -19.12 -6.28
C LEU A 355 -8.66 -19.99 -6.79
N VAL A 356 -9.69 -19.36 -7.34
CA VAL A 356 -10.92 -20.03 -7.75
C VAL A 356 -11.27 -19.67 -9.20
N PHE A 357 -11.52 -20.69 -10.01
CA PHE A 357 -11.97 -20.62 -11.39
C PHE A 357 -13.34 -21.31 -11.53
N PRO A 358 -14.42 -20.57 -11.84
CA PRO A 358 -15.68 -21.17 -12.26
C PRO A 358 -15.50 -21.96 -13.57
N LEU A 359 -16.01 -23.19 -13.61
CA LEU A 359 -15.89 -24.06 -14.78
C LEU A 359 -17.21 -24.13 -15.56
N ARG A 360 -18.28 -24.56 -14.89
CA ARG A 360 -19.59 -24.82 -15.52
C ARG A 360 -20.73 -24.72 -14.49
N PRO A 361 -21.98 -24.48 -14.93
CA PRO A 361 -23.13 -24.66 -14.05
C PRO A 361 -23.13 -26.08 -13.47
N ALA A 362 -23.35 -26.19 -12.16
CA ALA A 362 -23.49 -27.48 -11.49
C ALA A 362 -24.79 -28.15 -11.95
N ALA A 363 -24.74 -29.44 -12.24
CA ALA A 363 -25.96 -30.18 -12.55
C ALA A 363 -26.77 -30.36 -11.25
N THR A 364 -28.10 -30.42 -11.36
CA THR A 364 -29.00 -30.59 -10.19
C THR A 364 -28.68 -31.85 -9.37
N PHE A 365 -28.02 -32.84 -9.97
CA PHE A 365 -27.62 -34.10 -9.34
C PHE A 365 -26.27 -34.05 -8.60
N ASP A 366 -25.45 -33.02 -8.78
CA ASP A 366 -24.15 -32.90 -8.08
C ASP A 366 -24.32 -32.65 -6.56
N PHE A 367 -25.55 -32.32 -6.12
CA PHE A 367 -25.92 -32.10 -4.72
C PHE A 367 -26.44 -33.35 -3.99
N LEU A 368 -26.69 -34.45 -4.71
CA LEU A 368 -27.37 -35.64 -4.18
C LEU A 368 -26.43 -36.77 -3.75
N LEU A 369 -25.11 -36.60 -3.89
CA LEU A 369 -24.16 -37.55 -3.30
C LEU A 369 -23.84 -37.14 -1.86
N PRO A 370 -24.04 -38.04 -0.87
CA PRO A 370 -23.73 -37.74 0.52
C PRO A 370 -22.22 -37.51 0.72
N LYS A 371 -21.97 -36.68 1.74
CA LYS A 371 -20.71 -36.01 2.12
C LYS A 371 -19.47 -36.88 2.24
#